data_AF-K4R5F1-F1
#
_entry.id   AF-K4R5F1-F1
#
_cell.length_a   1.000
_cell.length_b   1.000
_cell.length_c   1.000
_cell.angle_alpha   90.00
_cell.angle_beta   90.00
_cell.angle_gamma   90.00
#
_symmetry.space_group_name_H-M   'P 1'
#
loop_
_entity.id
_entity.type
_entity.pdbx_description
1 polymer ?
#
loop_
_entity_poly.entity_id
_entity_poly.type
_entity_poly.pdbx_seq_one_letter_code
_entity_poly.pdbx_strand_id
1 'polypeptide(L)' 'MQAAGGCLVGALGAGAGLALWAVDVRGRFWRFEQAPDWRVLYAELPLAVLGGTALALGLWALVRRLRPRR' A
#
# COMPACT_ATOMS: atom_id res chain seq x y z
N MET A 1 18.93 -13.86 1.04
CA MET A 1 18.63 -12.86 2.09
C MET A 1 17.13 -12.66 2.20
N GLN A 2 16.47 -13.28 3.19
CA GLN A 2 15.01 -13.28 3.31
C GLN A 2 14.46 -11.95 3.85
N ALA A 3 15.14 -11.34 4.84
CA ALA A 3 14.74 -10.06 5.40
C ALA A 3 14.80 -8.93 4.36
N ALA A 4 15.93 -8.78 3.65
CA ALA A 4 16.10 -7.76 2.61
C ALA A 4 15.03 -7.87 1.49
N GLY A 5 14.72 -9.10 1.04
CA GLY A 5 13.67 -9.33 0.05
C GLY A 5 12.27 -8.94 0.57
N GLY A 6 11.97 -9.24 1.83
CA GLY A 6 10.72 -8.82 2.47
C GLY A 6 10.61 -7.29 2.59
N CYS A 7 11.69 -6.62 2.99
CA CYS A 7 11.73 -5.16 3.08
C CYS A 7 11.51 -4.50 1.71
N LEU A 8 12.16 -5.01 0.66
CA LEU A 8 11.99 -4.51 -0.70
C LEU A 8 10.53 -4.66 -1.18
N VAL A 9 9.95 -5.85 -1.02
CA VAL A 9 8.55 -6.10 -1.40
C VAL A 9 7.59 -5.23 -0.60
N GLY A 10 7.84 -5.05 0.69
CA GLY A 10 7.05 -4.16 1.55
C GLY A 10 7.11 -2.71 1.06
N ALA A 11 8.30 -2.19 0.76
CA ALA A 11 8.48 -0.84 0.24
C ALA A 11 7.78 -0.64 -1.12
N LEU A 12 7.88 -1.62 -2.02
CA LEU A 12 7.18 -1.59 -3.31
C LEU A 12 5.65 -1.63 -3.12
N GLY A 13 5.15 -2.45 -2.21
CA GLY A 13 3.73 -2.51 -1.87
C GLY A 13 3.19 -1.20 -1.28
N ALA A 14 3.93 -0.60 -0.35
CA ALA A 14 3.61 0.71 0.22
C ALA A 14 3.56 1.80 -0.86
N GLY A 15 4.57 1.83 -1.73
CA GLY A 15 4.65 2.79 -2.84
C GLY A 15 3.51 2.62 -3.84
N ALA A 16 3.15 1.38 -4.19
CA ALA A 16 2.01 1.10 -5.07
C ALA A 16 0.68 1.54 -4.44
N GLY A 17 0.47 1.25 -3.15
CA GLY A 17 -0.70 1.71 -2.41
C GLY A 17 -0.83 3.23 -2.38
N LEU A 18 0.28 3.93 -2.15
CA LEU A 18 0.34 5.39 -2.20
C LEU A 18 0.05 5.93 -3.61
N ALA A 19 0.63 5.32 -4.64
CA ALA A 19 0.41 5.74 -6.04
C ALA A 19 -1.07 5.60 -6.45
N LEU A 20 -1.72 4.51 -6.04
CA LEU A 20 -3.16 4.31 -6.27
C LEU A 20 -4.01 5.32 -5.49
N TRP A 21 -3.65 5.63 -4.24
CA TRP A 21 -4.32 6.67 -3.46
C TRP A 21 -4.10 8.08 -4.05
N ALA A 22 -2.97 8.31 -4.72
CA ALA A 22 -2.70 9.58 -5.38
C ALA A 22 -3.53 9.79 -6.66
N VAL A 23 -4.17 8.74 -7.21
CA VAL A 23 -5.13 8.89 -8.31
C VAL A 23 -6.32 9.69 -7.80
N ASP A 24 -6.54 10.87 -8.37
CA ASP A 24 -7.53 11.86 -7.90
C ASP A 24 -7.18 12.53 -6.55
N VAL A 25 -5.89 12.75 -6.28
CA VAL A 25 -5.44 13.51 -5.10
C VAL A 25 -6.08 14.89 -5.01
N ARG A 26 -6.33 15.57 -6.14
CA ARG A 26 -6.97 16.90 -6.15
C ARG A 26 -8.41 16.85 -5.66
N GLY A 27 -9.22 15.89 -6.11
CA GLY A 27 -10.59 15.72 -5.60
C GLY A 27 -10.63 15.38 -4.11
N ARG A 28 -9.68 14.54 -3.65
CA ARG A 28 -9.53 14.22 -2.23
C ARG A 28 -9.14 15.42 -1.36
N PHE A 29 -8.17 16.24 -1.80
CA PHE A 29 -7.78 17.45 -1.04
C PHE A 29 -8.87 18.53 -1.07
N TRP A 30 -9.58 18.69 -2.20
CA TRP A 30 -10.75 19.56 -2.25
C TRP A 30 -11.80 19.16 -1.20
N ARG A 31 -12.09 17.85 -1.10
CA ARG A 31 -12.98 17.27 -0.08
C ARG A 31 -12.48 17.40 1.35
N PHE A 32 -11.20 17.69 1.56
CA PHE A 32 -10.60 17.92 2.87
C PHE A 32 -10.61 19.41 3.25
N GLU A 33 -10.42 20.29 2.28
CA GLU A 33 -10.40 21.75 2.48
C GLU A 33 -11.81 22.35 2.57
N GLN A 34 -12.74 21.89 1.74
CA GLN A 34 -14.10 22.46 1.63
C GLN A 34 -15.12 21.80 2.56
N ALA A 35 -15.00 20.48 2.74
CA ALA A 35 -15.66 19.75 3.79
C ALA A 35 -14.56 19.23 4.71
N PRO A 36 -14.67 19.26 6.04
CA PRO A 36 -13.59 18.76 6.90
C PRO A 36 -13.63 17.22 6.93
N ASP A 37 -13.45 16.55 5.80
CA ASP A 37 -13.41 15.10 5.68
C ASP A 37 -12.01 14.58 6.04
N TRP A 38 -11.73 14.56 7.34
CA TRP A 38 -10.47 14.07 7.93
C TRP A 38 -10.15 12.61 7.57
N ARG A 39 -11.15 11.84 7.11
CA ARG A 39 -10.97 10.43 6.74
C ARG A 39 -10.01 10.28 5.57
N VAL A 40 -9.96 11.24 4.66
CA VAL A 40 -9.06 11.24 3.50
C VAL A 40 -7.60 11.05 3.94
N LEU A 41 -7.17 11.79 4.97
CA LEU A 41 -5.79 11.75 5.46
C LEU A 41 -5.57 10.67 6.52
N TYR A 42 -6.51 10.49 7.44
CA TYR A 42 -6.30 9.62 8.61
C TYR A 42 -6.80 8.18 8.45
N ALA A 43 -7.67 7.92 7.46
CA ALA A 43 -8.16 6.57 7.19
C ALA A 43 -7.72 6.10 5.80
N GLU A 44 -8.07 6.82 4.74
CA GLU A 44 -7.86 6.34 3.36
C GLU A 44 -6.38 6.20 3.02
N LEU A 45 -5.55 7.21 3.33
CA LEU A 45 -4.12 7.18 3.01
C LEU A 45 -3.39 6.06 3.78
N PRO A 46 -3.54 5.91 5.11
CA PRO A 46 -2.96 4.80 5.85
C PRO A 46 -3.48 3.45 5.34
N LEU A 47 -4.77 3.32 5.07
CA LEU A 47 -5.36 2.08 4.55
C LEU A 47 -4.79 1.72 3.18
N ALA A 48 -4.56 2.68 2.29
CA ALA A 48 -3.98 2.42 0.98
C ALA A 48 -2.53 1.94 1.09
N VAL A 49 -1.72 2.60 1.93
CA VAL A 49 -0.31 2.23 2.15
C VAL A 49 -0.20 0.85 2.82
N LEU A 50 -0.94 0.63 3.91
CA LEU A 50 -0.94 -0.65 4.63
C LEU A 50 -1.54 -1.76 3.77
N GLY A 51 -2.62 -1.48 3.05
CA GLY A 51 -3.25 -2.42 2.13
C GLY A 51 -2.32 -2.85 1.01
N GLY A 52 -1.63 -1.91 0.36
CA GLY A 52 -0.62 -2.20 -0.65
C GLY A 52 0.55 -3.03 -0.09
N THR A 53 1.03 -2.69 1.10
CA THR A 53 2.10 -3.43 1.79
C THR A 53 1.68 -4.87 2.10
N ALA A 54 0.51 -5.05 2.72
CA ALA A 54 -0.01 -6.35 3.11
C ALA A 54 -0.28 -7.24 1.89
N LEU A 55 -0.85 -6.68 0.82
CA LEU A 55 -1.09 -7.38 -0.43
C LEU A 55 0.23 -7.87 -1.05
N ALA A 56 1.23 -6.98 -1.17
CA ALA A 56 2.51 -7.33 -1.76
C ALA A 56 3.24 -8.43 -0.97
N LEU A 57 3.27 -8.31 0.36
CA LEU A 57 3.87 -9.32 1.23
C LEU A 57 3.09 -10.64 1.20
N GLY A 58 1.76 -10.59 1.16
CA GLY A 58 0.91 -11.77 1.04
C GLY A 58 1.15 -12.53 -0.27
N LEU A 59 1.24 -11.81 -1.40
CA LEU A 59 1.58 -12.39 -2.69
C LEU A 59 2.99 -12.98 -2.69
N TRP A 60 3.97 -12.29 -2.11
CA TRP A 60 5.34 -12.79 -2.01
C TRP A 60 5.43 -14.06 -1.14
N ALA A 61 4.74 -14.08 -0.01
CA ALA A 61 4.64 -15.26 0.84
C ALA A 61 3.97 -16.43 0.11
N LEU A 62 2.90 -16.16 -0.66
CA LEU A 62 2.21 -17.15 -1.47
C LEU A 62 3.13 -17.75 -2.55
N VAL A 63 3.81 -16.90 -3.33
CA VAL A 63 4.77 -17.34 -4.36
C VAL A 63 5.89 -18.17 -3.74
N ARG A 64 6.40 -17.78 -2.58
CA ARG A 64 7.44 -18.54 -1.87
C ARG A 64 6.95 -19.87 -1.32
N ARG A 65 5.68 -19.98 -0.93
CA ARG A 65 5.06 -21.22 -0.49
C ARG A 65 4.83 -22.18 -1.67
N LEU A 66 4.47 -21.64 -2.83
CA LEU A 66 4.16 -22.42 -4.03
C LEU A 66 5.39 -22.83 -4.85
N ARG A 67 6.52 -22.13 -4.73
CA ARG A 67 7.78 -22.54 -5.34
C ARG A 67 8.30 -23.81 -4.65
N PRO A 68 8.34 -24.97 -5.33
CA PRO A 68 8.98 -26.17 -4.77
C PRO A 68 10.45 -25.85 -4.52
N ARG A 69 10.95 -26.19 -3.33
CA ARG A 69 12.40 -26.24 -3.09
C ARG A 69 12.95 -27.39 -3.94
N ARG A 70 13.35 -27.09 -5.17
CA ARG A 70 14.29 -27.93 -5.93
C ARG A 70 15.69 -27.76 -5.38
#